data_AF-A0A940FQZ2-F1
#
_entry.id   AF-A0A940FQZ2-F1
#
_cell.length_a   1.000
_cell.length_b   1.000
_cell.length_c   1.000
_cell.angle_alpha   90.00
_cell.angle_beta   90.00
_cell.angle_gamma   90.00
#
_symmetry.space_group_name_H-M   'P 1'
#
loop_
_entity.id
_entity.type
_entity.pdbx_description
1 polymer ?
#
loop_
_entity_poly.entity_id
_entity_poly.type
_entity_poly.pdbx_seq_one_letter_code
_entity_poly.pdbx_strand_id
1 'polypeptide(L)'
;GESALYYVNAAADYFSKMPFINKNKMGIQGHSFGGFETNYIVTHSDKFAAACSAAGMSNLISDYDLVSHHGVQRAVYPEIGQVRLGTDPWTSLDTYINNSPLLASPNISTPLLMIHNEKDGQVPFSQGLEFFNALRRLGKQVWMLDYENEGHFLYTDNMELEDCNKRMFQFFDHYLKDAAPPIWMTREIGITDEDVKQSLEPDHLIKTPGKGLLNPQEEQRIKNLTR
;
A
#
# COMPACT_ATOMS: atom_id res chain seq x y z
N GLY A 1 -9.00 5.31 -11.27
CA GLY A 1 -8.34 4.01 -11.02
C GLY A 1 -8.56 2.99 -12.14
N GLU A 2 -9.78 2.88 -12.66
CA GLU A 2 -10.19 1.83 -13.60
C GLU A 2 -9.26 1.67 -14.83
N SER A 3 -8.83 2.78 -15.44
CA SER A 3 -7.88 2.73 -16.56
C SER A 3 -6.56 2.04 -16.18
N ALA A 4 -5.98 2.38 -15.01
CA ALA A 4 -4.75 1.76 -14.54
C ALA A 4 -4.96 0.26 -14.28
N LEU A 5 -6.07 -0.10 -13.62
CA LEU A 5 -6.47 -1.50 -13.42
C LEU A 5 -6.51 -2.27 -14.74
N TYR A 6 -7.19 -1.73 -15.75
CA TYR A 6 -7.32 -2.38 -17.05
C TYR A 6 -5.96 -2.58 -17.73
N TYR A 7 -5.16 -1.52 -17.89
CA TYR A 7 -3.92 -1.59 -18.66
C TYR A 7 -2.83 -2.39 -17.96
N VAL A 8 -2.69 -2.26 -16.64
CA VAL A 8 -1.69 -2.99 -15.88
C VAL A 8 -2.03 -4.48 -15.82
N ASN A 9 -3.31 -4.83 -15.65
CA ASN A 9 -3.73 -6.23 -15.72
C ASN A 9 -3.55 -6.84 -17.10
N ALA A 10 -3.85 -6.09 -18.17
CA ALA A 10 -3.63 -6.55 -19.54
C ALA A 10 -2.13 -6.78 -19.83
N ALA A 11 -1.25 -5.91 -19.34
CA ALA A 11 0.19 -6.09 -19.45
C ALA A 11 0.65 -7.35 -18.69
N ALA A 12 0.19 -7.55 -17.46
CA ALA A 12 0.47 -8.75 -16.67
C ALA A 12 -0.02 -10.03 -17.37
N ASP A 13 -1.22 -10.01 -17.98
CA ASP A 13 -1.75 -11.13 -18.76
C ASP A 13 -0.91 -11.44 -19.99
N TYR A 14 -0.38 -10.42 -20.66
CA TYR A 14 0.55 -10.60 -21.77
C TYR A 14 1.87 -11.25 -21.30
N PHE A 15 2.50 -10.71 -20.24
CA PHE A 15 3.74 -11.27 -19.70
C PHE A 15 3.57 -12.68 -19.14
N SER A 16 2.40 -13.02 -18.61
CA SER A 16 2.08 -14.35 -18.07
C SER A 16 2.20 -15.49 -19.10
N LYS A 17 2.21 -15.16 -20.39
CA LYS A 17 2.34 -16.12 -21.50
C LYS A 17 3.80 -16.40 -21.88
N MET A 18 4.76 -15.63 -21.35
CA MET A 18 6.18 -15.82 -21.63
C MET A 18 6.73 -17.01 -20.82
N PRO A 19 7.53 -17.90 -21.43
CA PRO A 19 7.96 -19.15 -20.78
C PRO A 19 8.89 -18.94 -19.56
N PHE A 20 9.48 -17.76 -19.42
CA PHE A 20 10.38 -17.41 -18.31
C PHE A 20 9.70 -16.57 -17.21
N ILE A 21 8.39 -16.33 -17.31
CA ILE A 21 7.62 -15.59 -16.30
C ILE A 21 6.77 -16.57 -15.50
N ASN A 22 6.96 -16.59 -14.18
CA ASN A 22 6.05 -17.27 -13.28
C ASN A 22 4.86 -16.35 -12.96
N LYS A 23 3.72 -16.60 -13.60
CA LYS A 23 2.50 -15.80 -13.43
C LYS A 23 1.99 -15.73 -11.98
N ASN A 24 2.33 -16.71 -11.14
CA ASN A 24 1.93 -16.74 -9.73
C ASN A 24 2.91 -15.99 -8.81
N LYS A 25 3.96 -15.37 -9.37
CA LYS A 25 5.05 -14.69 -8.66
C LYS A 25 5.32 -13.30 -9.26
N MET A 26 4.28 -12.63 -9.77
CA MET A 26 4.38 -11.24 -10.24
C MET A 26 4.08 -10.28 -9.09
N GLY A 27 4.95 -9.30 -8.90
CA GLY A 27 4.72 -8.17 -7.99
C GLY A 27 4.36 -6.89 -8.74
N ILE A 28 3.75 -5.94 -8.03
CA ILE A 28 3.52 -4.57 -8.52
C ILE A 28 4.08 -3.57 -7.51
N GLN A 29 4.67 -2.49 -7.99
CA GLN A 29 5.15 -1.41 -7.15
C GLN A 29 4.85 -0.06 -7.79
N GLY A 30 4.45 0.91 -6.98
CA GLY A 30 4.22 2.28 -7.43
C GLY A 30 4.52 3.30 -6.35
N HIS A 31 4.89 4.50 -6.78
CA HIS A 31 5.16 5.65 -5.92
C HIS A 31 4.28 6.83 -6.35
N SER A 32 3.84 7.65 -5.40
CA SER A 32 3.01 8.84 -5.66
C SER A 32 1.70 8.45 -6.36
N PHE A 33 1.42 8.99 -7.56
CA PHE A 33 0.28 8.57 -8.37
C PHE A 33 0.29 7.07 -8.69
N GLY A 34 1.47 6.48 -8.92
CA GLY A 34 1.61 5.03 -9.07
C GLY A 34 1.28 4.26 -7.78
N GLY A 35 1.46 4.89 -6.61
CA GLY A 35 1.01 4.35 -5.32
C GLY A 35 -0.51 4.34 -5.22
N PHE A 36 -1.19 5.43 -5.65
CA PHE A 36 -2.65 5.46 -5.78
C PHE A 36 -3.16 4.37 -6.74
N GLU A 37 -2.53 4.23 -7.91
CA GLU A 37 -2.87 3.18 -8.88
C GLU A 37 -2.65 1.78 -8.29
N THR A 38 -1.54 1.57 -7.57
CA THR A 38 -1.26 0.31 -6.87
C THR A 38 -2.34 0.00 -5.84
N ASN A 39 -2.72 0.96 -4.99
CA ASN A 39 -3.80 0.82 -4.01
C ASN A 39 -5.13 0.46 -4.69
N TYR A 40 -5.44 1.13 -5.81
CA TYR A 40 -6.66 0.86 -6.58
C TYR A 40 -6.63 -0.57 -7.17
N ILE A 41 -5.52 -0.97 -7.77
CA ILE A 41 -5.36 -2.29 -8.39
C ILE A 41 -5.55 -3.39 -7.35
N VAL A 42 -4.88 -3.32 -6.20
CA VAL A 42 -4.94 -4.41 -5.19
C VAL A 42 -6.29 -4.51 -4.48
N THR A 43 -7.10 -3.45 -4.50
CA THR A 43 -8.46 -3.46 -3.96
C THR A 43 -9.51 -3.93 -4.98
N HIS A 44 -9.14 -4.08 -6.25
CA HIS A 44 -10.03 -4.49 -7.34
C HIS A 44 -9.53 -5.73 -8.11
N SER A 45 -8.37 -6.28 -7.75
CA SER A 45 -7.76 -7.45 -8.39
C SER A 45 -6.82 -8.19 -7.45
N ASP A 46 -6.78 -9.50 -7.61
CA ASP A 46 -5.91 -10.47 -6.92
C ASP A 46 -4.77 -11.00 -7.83
N LYS A 47 -4.50 -10.32 -8.96
CA LYS A 47 -3.57 -10.81 -9.98
C LYS A 47 -2.10 -10.84 -9.51
N PHE A 48 -1.73 -9.94 -8.60
CA PHE A 48 -0.35 -9.79 -8.12
C PHE A 48 -0.16 -10.56 -6.82
N ALA A 49 0.96 -11.27 -6.71
CA ALA A 49 1.31 -12.07 -5.54
C ALA A 49 1.73 -11.22 -4.34
N ALA A 50 2.21 -10.00 -4.58
CA ALA A 50 2.55 -9.00 -3.58
C ALA A 50 2.59 -7.60 -4.22
N ALA A 51 2.36 -6.57 -3.42
CA ALA A 51 2.37 -5.19 -3.86
C ALA A 51 3.16 -4.28 -2.93
N CYS A 52 3.77 -3.23 -3.47
CA CYS A 52 4.37 -2.15 -2.72
C CYS A 52 3.79 -0.79 -3.16
N SER A 53 3.15 -0.07 -2.23
CA SER A 53 2.58 1.25 -2.48
C SER A 53 3.31 2.30 -1.66
N ALA A 54 3.93 3.27 -2.35
CA ALA A 54 4.66 4.35 -1.70
C ALA A 54 3.99 5.70 -1.95
N ALA A 55 3.82 6.53 -0.91
CA ALA A 55 3.24 7.87 -0.98
C ALA A 55 1.92 7.94 -1.79
N GLY A 56 1.07 6.93 -1.65
CA GLY A 56 -0.16 6.77 -2.44
C GLY A 56 -1.40 7.31 -1.74
N MET A 57 -2.28 7.97 -2.49
CA MET A 57 -3.63 8.33 -1.97
C MET A 57 -4.53 7.09 -1.82
N SER A 58 -5.50 7.18 -0.94
CA SER A 58 -6.46 6.11 -0.63
C SER A 58 -7.90 6.58 -0.59
N ASN A 59 -8.17 7.85 -0.31
CA ASN A 59 -9.52 8.37 -0.14
C ASN A 59 -9.64 9.78 -0.73
N LEU A 60 -10.16 9.83 -1.95
CA LEU A 60 -10.32 11.07 -2.70
C LEU A 60 -11.30 12.04 -2.04
N ILE A 61 -12.19 11.56 -1.16
CA ILE A 61 -13.14 12.43 -0.43
C ILE A 61 -12.40 13.20 0.65
N SER A 62 -11.63 12.50 1.50
CA SER A 62 -10.85 13.15 2.57
C SER A 62 -9.72 14.04 2.04
N ASP A 63 -9.25 13.76 0.83
CA ASP A 63 -8.14 14.44 0.19
C ASP A 63 -8.55 15.76 -0.48
N TYR A 64 -9.79 15.84 -0.98
CA TYR A 64 -10.26 16.88 -1.91
C TYR A 64 -10.12 18.32 -1.40
N ASP A 65 -10.53 18.57 -0.15
CA ASP A 65 -10.55 19.91 0.45
C ASP A 65 -9.26 20.26 1.23
N LEU A 66 -8.24 19.40 1.18
CA LEU A 66 -6.96 19.67 1.81
C LEU A 66 -6.08 20.58 0.94
N VAL A 67 -4.94 20.98 1.51
CA VAL A 67 -3.93 21.81 0.86
C VAL A 67 -2.59 21.09 0.96
N SER A 68 -1.89 20.95 -0.18
CA SER A 68 -0.51 20.44 -0.19
C SER A 68 0.45 21.41 0.51
N HIS A 69 1.67 20.98 0.84
CA HIS A 69 2.66 21.87 1.48
C HIS A 69 3.05 23.09 0.62
N HIS A 70 2.76 23.04 -0.69
CA HIS A 70 2.99 24.13 -1.63
C HIS A 70 1.84 25.15 -1.68
N GLY A 71 0.83 25.03 -0.82
CA GLY A 71 -0.33 25.93 -0.81
C GLY A 71 -1.35 25.64 -1.92
N VAL A 72 -1.21 24.52 -2.63
CA VAL A 72 -2.13 24.14 -3.71
C VAL A 72 -3.29 23.34 -3.13
N GLN A 73 -4.51 23.81 -3.35
CA GLN A 73 -5.75 23.08 -3.03
C GLN A 73 -5.78 21.76 -3.80
N ARG A 74 -6.14 20.69 -3.11
CA ARG A 74 -6.07 19.35 -3.66
C ARG A 74 -7.15 19.02 -4.68
N ALA A 75 -8.28 19.71 -4.70
CA ALA A 75 -9.38 19.56 -5.68
C ALA A 75 -8.94 19.56 -7.15
N VAL A 76 -7.86 20.29 -7.51
CA VAL A 76 -7.30 20.30 -8.87
C VAL A 76 -6.89 18.90 -9.32
N TYR A 77 -6.43 18.07 -8.39
CA TYR A 77 -5.89 16.74 -8.65
C TYR A 77 -6.95 15.71 -9.08
N PRO A 78 -8.07 15.52 -8.34
CA PRO A 78 -9.19 14.70 -8.77
C PRO A 78 -9.97 15.29 -9.94
N GLU A 79 -10.13 16.61 -10.06
CA GLU A 79 -10.96 17.16 -11.14
C GLU A 79 -10.28 17.12 -12.51
N ILE A 80 -9.08 17.71 -12.62
CA ILE A 80 -8.43 17.97 -13.90
C ILE A 80 -6.98 17.45 -13.98
N GLY A 81 -6.40 17.08 -12.85
CA GLY A 81 -5.01 16.66 -12.71
C GLY A 81 -4.75 15.21 -13.11
N GLN A 82 -4.02 14.47 -12.26
CA GLN A 82 -3.59 13.10 -12.58
C GLN A 82 -4.75 12.08 -12.50
N VAL A 83 -5.68 12.23 -11.55
CA VAL A 83 -6.84 11.33 -11.43
C VAL A 83 -7.90 11.67 -12.49
N ARG A 84 -8.16 12.97 -12.73
CA ARG A 84 -9.01 13.50 -13.81
C ARG A 84 -10.40 12.86 -13.91
N LEU A 85 -11.16 12.91 -12.83
CA LEU A 85 -12.56 12.50 -12.75
C LEU A 85 -13.51 13.44 -13.49
N GLY A 86 -13.11 14.70 -13.73
CA GLY A 86 -13.92 15.69 -14.45
C GLY A 86 -15.18 16.14 -13.71
N THR A 87 -15.24 15.94 -12.39
CA THR A 87 -16.40 16.28 -11.54
C THR A 87 -15.95 16.53 -10.10
N ASP A 88 -16.77 17.21 -9.31
CA ASP A 88 -16.61 17.47 -7.88
C ASP A 88 -17.45 16.48 -7.02
N PRO A 89 -17.13 16.31 -5.72
CA PRO A 89 -17.82 15.33 -4.88
C PRO A 89 -19.28 15.68 -4.57
N TRP A 90 -19.70 16.94 -4.72
CA TRP A 90 -21.09 17.36 -4.51
C TRP A 90 -21.96 17.06 -5.73
N THR A 91 -21.39 17.11 -6.93
CA THR A 91 -22.05 16.73 -8.19
C THR A 91 -22.07 15.22 -8.38
N SER A 92 -20.98 14.51 -8.02
CA SER A 92 -20.86 13.06 -8.26
C SER A 92 -20.11 12.33 -7.15
N LEU A 93 -20.73 12.22 -5.97
CA LEU A 93 -20.16 11.51 -4.82
C LEU A 93 -19.77 10.05 -5.16
N ASP A 94 -20.61 9.35 -5.92
CA ASP A 94 -20.35 7.95 -6.31
C ASP A 94 -19.05 7.81 -7.10
N THR A 95 -18.69 8.80 -7.93
CA THR A 95 -17.44 8.78 -8.69
C THR A 95 -16.23 8.82 -7.76
N TYR A 96 -16.29 9.62 -6.70
CA TYR A 96 -15.25 9.71 -5.68
C TYR A 96 -15.19 8.46 -4.80
N ILE A 97 -16.36 7.90 -4.43
CA ILE A 97 -16.45 6.64 -3.68
C ILE A 97 -15.80 5.50 -4.49
N ASN A 98 -16.21 5.34 -5.74
CA ASN A 98 -15.75 4.26 -6.61
C ASN A 98 -14.27 4.38 -7.00
N ASN A 99 -13.68 5.57 -6.90
CA ASN A 99 -12.25 5.81 -7.14
C ASN A 99 -11.41 5.90 -5.88
N SER A 100 -11.96 5.65 -4.68
CA SER A 100 -11.24 5.67 -3.40
C SER A 100 -10.87 4.25 -2.95
N PRO A 101 -9.60 3.79 -3.09
CA PRO A 101 -9.16 2.46 -2.68
C PRO A 101 -9.53 2.08 -1.23
N LEU A 102 -9.54 3.05 -0.31
CA LEU A 102 -9.92 2.85 1.08
C LEU A 102 -11.28 2.16 1.22
N LEU A 103 -12.27 2.57 0.42
CA LEU A 103 -13.62 2.05 0.53
C LEU A 103 -13.76 0.63 -0.07
N ALA A 104 -12.81 0.21 -0.89
CA ALA A 104 -12.70 -1.15 -1.43
C ALA A 104 -11.74 -2.05 -0.61
N SER A 105 -11.20 -1.57 0.53
CA SER A 105 -10.31 -2.33 1.42
C SER A 105 -10.76 -3.75 1.78
N PRO A 106 -12.07 -4.06 1.97
CA PRO A 106 -12.50 -5.43 2.26
C PRO A 106 -12.11 -6.45 1.18
N ASN A 107 -11.92 -6.01 -0.07
CA ASN A 107 -11.65 -6.88 -1.21
C ASN A 107 -10.18 -7.29 -1.34
N ILE A 108 -9.24 -6.59 -0.69
CA ILE A 108 -7.82 -6.89 -0.84
C ILE A 108 -7.48 -8.28 -0.29
N SER A 109 -6.74 -9.04 -1.07
CA SER A 109 -6.14 -10.33 -0.67
C SER A 109 -4.62 -10.33 -0.86
N THR A 110 -4.11 -9.43 -1.70
CA THR A 110 -2.69 -9.23 -1.98
C THR A 110 -1.95 -8.67 -0.77
N PRO A 111 -0.84 -9.30 -0.31
CA PRO A 111 0.07 -8.73 0.67
C PRO A 111 0.57 -7.35 0.21
N LEU A 112 0.52 -6.35 1.10
CA LEU A 112 0.85 -4.97 0.77
C LEU A 112 1.94 -4.41 1.70
N LEU A 113 3.07 -4.00 1.12
CA LEU A 113 4.04 -3.13 1.76
C LEU A 113 3.68 -1.67 1.47
N MET A 114 3.53 -0.85 2.50
CA MET A 114 3.30 0.59 2.38
C MET A 114 4.55 1.36 2.79
N ILE A 115 4.86 2.43 2.07
CA ILE A 115 5.92 3.39 2.44
C ILE A 115 5.30 4.78 2.40
N HIS A 116 5.15 5.44 3.54
CA HIS A 116 4.64 6.80 3.59
C HIS A 116 5.32 7.49 4.76
N ASN A 117 5.88 8.68 4.52
CA ASN A 117 6.61 9.40 5.55
C ASN A 117 5.81 10.58 6.06
N GLU A 118 5.96 10.90 7.35
CA GLU A 118 5.21 11.98 8.01
C GLU A 118 5.39 13.35 7.34
N LYS A 119 6.58 13.65 6.80
CA LYS A 119 6.89 14.95 6.18
C LYS A 119 6.53 15.03 4.69
N ASP A 120 5.75 14.09 4.16
CA ASP A 120 5.30 14.13 2.77
C ASP A 120 4.42 15.36 2.49
N GLY A 121 4.97 16.29 1.72
CA GLY A 121 4.29 17.53 1.34
C GLY A 121 3.45 17.48 0.07
N GLN A 122 3.46 16.34 -0.64
CA GLN A 122 2.68 16.13 -1.86
C GLN A 122 1.44 15.30 -1.59
N VAL A 123 1.53 14.25 -0.78
CA VAL A 123 0.39 13.42 -0.38
C VAL A 123 0.32 13.37 1.14
N PRO A 124 -0.77 13.86 1.76
CA PRO A 124 -0.89 13.86 3.21
C PRO A 124 -0.64 12.47 3.81
N PHE A 125 0.21 12.40 4.85
CA PHE A 125 0.51 11.16 5.57
C PHE A 125 -0.74 10.44 6.11
N SER A 126 -1.80 11.21 6.39
CA SER A 126 -3.10 10.69 6.79
C SER A 126 -3.71 9.72 5.78
N GLN A 127 -3.42 9.85 4.47
CA GLN A 127 -3.85 8.90 3.43
C GLN A 127 -3.20 7.51 3.66
N GLY A 128 -1.90 7.46 3.91
CA GLY A 128 -1.22 6.22 4.27
C GLY A 128 -1.78 5.60 5.55
N LEU A 129 -1.96 6.43 6.59
CA LEU A 129 -2.45 5.97 7.89
C LEU A 129 -3.88 5.42 7.86
N GLU A 130 -4.83 6.10 7.20
CA GLU A 130 -6.22 5.61 7.15
C GLU A 130 -6.29 4.27 6.42
N PHE A 131 -5.51 4.08 5.35
CA PHE A 131 -5.51 2.86 4.57
C PHE A 131 -4.85 1.74 5.34
N PHE A 132 -3.65 1.97 5.90
CA PHE A 132 -2.98 1.01 6.76
C PHE A 132 -3.87 0.56 7.91
N ASN A 133 -4.49 1.50 8.64
CA ASN A 133 -5.36 1.17 9.77
C ASN A 133 -6.62 0.41 9.35
N ALA A 134 -7.25 0.77 8.22
CA ALA A 134 -8.38 0.02 7.67
C ALA A 134 -7.99 -1.42 7.33
N LEU A 135 -6.83 -1.61 6.68
CA LEU A 135 -6.31 -2.93 6.33
C LEU A 135 -5.96 -3.77 7.56
N ARG A 136 -5.29 -3.18 8.55
CA ARG A 136 -5.00 -3.82 9.84
C ARG A 136 -6.28 -4.23 10.57
N ARG A 137 -7.29 -3.35 10.58
CA ARG A 137 -8.61 -3.61 11.17
C ARG A 137 -9.34 -4.75 10.46
N LEU A 138 -9.19 -4.86 9.14
CA LEU A 138 -9.78 -5.93 8.32
C LEU A 138 -8.97 -7.23 8.35
N GLY A 139 -7.91 -7.29 9.15
CA GLY A 139 -7.06 -8.47 9.29
C GLY A 139 -6.23 -8.79 8.05
N LYS A 140 -5.97 -7.80 7.19
CA LYS A 140 -5.22 -7.97 5.92
C LYS A 140 -3.71 -8.01 6.18
N GLN A 141 -2.97 -8.63 5.25
CA GLN A 141 -1.51 -8.70 5.29
C GLN A 141 -0.91 -7.38 4.81
N VAL A 142 -0.57 -6.52 5.76
CA VAL A 142 -0.05 -5.18 5.48
C VAL A 142 1.07 -4.80 6.44
N TRP A 143 2.09 -4.12 5.90
CA TRP A 143 3.20 -3.50 6.62
C TRP A 143 3.31 -2.04 6.20
N MET A 144 3.84 -1.20 7.09
CA MET A 144 4.09 0.20 6.80
C MET A 144 5.48 0.57 7.27
N LEU A 145 6.24 1.21 6.39
CA LEU A 145 7.51 1.86 6.69
C LEU A 145 7.28 3.36 6.69
N ASP A 146 7.75 4.02 7.74
CA ASP A 146 7.70 5.46 7.94
C ASP A 146 9.09 5.90 8.42
N TYR A 147 9.72 6.79 7.66
CA TYR A 147 11.02 7.35 7.96
C TYR A 147 10.82 8.79 8.43
N GLU A 148 10.93 9.00 9.75
CA GLU A 148 10.54 10.23 10.47
C GLU A 148 11.03 11.55 9.82
N ASN A 149 12.21 11.53 9.21
CA ASN A 149 12.82 12.73 8.63
C ASN A 149 12.62 12.90 7.12
N GLU A 150 11.96 11.95 6.48
CA GLU A 150 11.82 11.92 5.03
C GLU A 150 10.46 12.46 4.57
N GLY A 151 10.43 12.94 3.34
CA GLY A 151 9.24 13.53 2.72
C GLY A 151 8.64 12.63 1.66
N HIS A 152 8.21 13.25 0.55
CA HIS A 152 7.61 12.54 -0.57
C HIS A 152 8.57 11.52 -1.21
N PHE A 153 9.87 11.79 -1.19
CA PHE A 153 10.91 10.89 -1.66
C PHE A 153 11.90 10.61 -0.53
N LEU A 154 12.54 9.44 -0.60
CA LEU A 154 13.75 9.14 0.14
C LEU A 154 14.95 9.66 -0.67
N TYR A 155 15.80 10.49 -0.06
CA TYR A 155 16.93 11.11 -0.78
C TYR A 155 18.17 10.19 -0.79
N THR A 156 18.97 10.30 -1.86
CA THR A 156 19.94 9.27 -2.31
C THR A 156 21.13 8.95 -1.42
N ASP A 157 21.40 9.73 -0.36
CA ASP A 157 22.64 9.63 0.43
C ASP A 157 22.38 9.36 1.93
N ASN A 158 21.24 8.76 2.28
CA ASN A 158 20.88 8.48 3.67
C ASN A 158 20.65 6.98 3.95
N MET A 159 20.77 6.61 5.23
CA MET A 159 20.63 5.22 5.69
C MET A 159 19.21 4.69 5.50
N GLU A 160 18.23 5.59 5.46
CA GLU A 160 16.80 5.36 5.30
C GLU A 160 16.47 4.80 3.91
N LEU A 161 17.08 5.33 2.85
CA LEU A 161 16.92 4.78 1.50
C LEU A 161 17.50 3.36 1.39
N GLU A 162 18.66 3.12 2.00
CA GLU A 162 19.28 1.79 2.02
C GLU A 162 18.39 0.79 2.77
N ASP A 163 17.89 1.16 3.95
CA ASP A 163 16.97 0.33 4.74
C ASP A 163 15.66 0.07 3.99
N CYS A 164 15.05 1.10 3.38
CA CYS A 164 13.83 0.97 2.61
C CYS A 164 13.99 -0.02 1.44
N ASN A 165 15.06 0.12 0.66
CA ASN A 165 15.34 -0.78 -0.44
C ASN A 165 15.57 -2.21 0.06
N LYS A 166 16.31 -2.41 1.15
CA LYS A 166 16.51 -3.74 1.75
C LYS A 166 15.18 -4.36 2.16
N ARG A 167 14.32 -3.65 2.89
CA ARG A 167 13.02 -4.16 3.33
C ARG A 167 12.09 -4.45 2.14
N MET A 168 12.05 -3.57 1.14
CA MET A 168 11.27 -3.79 -0.08
C MET A 168 11.76 -5.04 -0.85
N PHE A 169 13.08 -5.23 -0.98
CA PHE A 169 13.62 -6.44 -1.60
C PHE A 169 13.31 -7.69 -0.79
N GLN A 170 13.46 -7.67 0.53
CA GLN A 170 13.12 -8.81 1.38
C GLN A 170 11.64 -9.18 1.29
N PHE A 171 10.76 -8.16 1.26
CA PHE A 171 9.33 -8.34 1.07
C PHE A 171 9.02 -9.06 -0.26
N PHE A 172 9.57 -8.57 -1.37
CA PHE A 172 9.37 -9.23 -2.66
C PHE A 172 10.09 -10.57 -2.77
N ASP A 173 11.27 -10.74 -2.21
CA ASP A 173 11.99 -12.02 -2.23
C ASP A 173 11.20 -13.10 -1.49
N HIS A 174 10.57 -12.75 -0.37
CA HIS A 174 9.70 -13.66 0.35
C HIS A 174 8.51 -14.13 -0.52
N TYR A 175 7.77 -13.19 -1.11
CA TYR A 175 6.55 -13.52 -1.86
C TYR A 175 6.81 -14.05 -3.28
N LEU A 176 7.84 -13.53 -3.95
CA LEU A 176 8.10 -13.78 -5.37
C LEU A 176 9.19 -14.85 -5.59
N LYS A 177 10.10 -15.06 -4.63
CA LYS A 177 11.23 -15.99 -4.74
C LYS A 177 11.26 -17.07 -3.65
N ASP A 178 10.22 -17.17 -2.82
CA ASP A 178 10.10 -18.17 -1.75
C ASP A 178 11.21 -18.07 -0.68
N ALA A 179 11.82 -16.89 -0.51
CA ALA A 179 12.76 -16.65 0.59
C ALA A 179 12.03 -16.74 1.95
N ALA A 180 12.76 -17.07 3.01
CA ALA A 180 12.21 -16.97 4.37
C ALA A 180 11.84 -15.50 4.67
N PRO A 181 10.72 -15.24 5.36
CA PRO A 181 10.34 -13.87 5.70
C PRO A 181 11.37 -13.27 6.68
N PRO A 182 11.73 -11.99 6.58
CA PRO A 182 12.54 -11.34 7.59
C PRO A 182 11.78 -11.15 8.92
N ILE A 183 12.51 -11.00 10.02
CA ILE A 183 11.92 -10.82 11.37
C ILE A 183 10.99 -9.61 11.43
N TRP A 184 11.33 -8.49 10.78
CA TRP A 184 10.48 -7.29 10.76
C TRP A 184 9.11 -7.54 10.12
N MET A 185 8.99 -8.55 9.25
CA MET A 185 7.70 -8.92 8.69
C MET A 185 6.86 -9.75 9.64
N THR A 186 7.46 -10.45 10.60
CA THR A 186 6.80 -11.52 11.36
C THR A 186 6.60 -11.21 12.83
N ARG A 187 7.33 -10.24 13.37
CA ARG A 187 7.36 -9.92 14.80
C ARG A 187 7.29 -8.43 15.03
N GLU A 188 6.90 -8.07 16.25
CA GLU A 188 7.15 -6.72 16.74
C GLU A 188 8.66 -6.51 16.85
N ILE A 189 9.13 -5.37 16.37
CA ILE A 189 10.53 -4.97 16.44
C ILE A 189 10.71 -4.00 17.62
N GLY A 190 11.82 -4.14 18.34
CA GLY A 190 12.21 -3.16 19.35
C GLY A 190 12.63 -1.82 18.71
N ILE A 191 12.94 -0.84 19.57
CA ILE A 191 13.25 0.54 19.16
C ILE A 191 14.75 0.84 19.11
N THR A 192 15.62 -0.14 19.37
CA THR A 192 17.07 0.07 19.36
C THR A 192 17.65 -0.21 17.96
N ASP A 193 18.79 0.40 17.65
CA ASP A 193 19.51 0.13 16.39
C ASP A 193 19.85 -1.37 16.22
N GLU A 194 20.10 -2.05 17.33
CA GLU A 194 20.38 -3.49 17.33
C GLU A 194 19.13 -4.29 17.00
N ASP A 195 17.97 -3.94 17.57
CA ASP A 195 16.68 -4.57 17.21
C ASP A 195 16.37 -4.35 15.72
N VAL A 196 16.61 -3.14 15.21
CA VAL A 196 16.39 -2.80 13.80
C VAL A 196 17.31 -3.63 12.90
N LYS A 197 18.59 -3.77 13.24
CA LYS A 197 19.54 -4.60 12.46
C LYS A 197 19.15 -6.07 12.49
N GLN A 198 18.86 -6.62 13.67
CA GLN A 198 18.44 -8.01 13.82
C GLN A 198 17.11 -8.29 13.09
N SER A 199 16.23 -7.28 12.97
CA SER A 199 14.96 -7.42 12.28
C SER A 199 15.10 -7.79 10.79
N LEU A 200 16.27 -7.54 10.19
CA LEU A 200 16.57 -7.86 8.80
C LEU A 200 16.95 -9.33 8.60
N GLU A 201 17.23 -10.09 9.67
CA GLU A 201 17.58 -11.49 9.56
C GLU A 201 16.35 -12.35 9.19
N PRO A 202 16.54 -13.49 8.49
CA PRO A 202 15.44 -14.41 8.18
C PRO A 202 14.82 -15.03 9.43
N ASP A 203 13.48 -15.04 9.51
CA ASP A 203 12.73 -15.81 10.49
C ASP A 203 12.42 -17.21 9.95
N HIS A 204 13.13 -18.22 10.46
CA HIS A 204 12.94 -19.62 10.09
C HIS A 204 11.85 -20.34 10.91
N LEU A 205 11.26 -19.67 11.90
CA LEU A 205 10.33 -20.26 12.86
C LEU A 205 8.87 -19.92 12.56
N ILE A 206 8.63 -18.74 11.96
CA ILE A 206 7.28 -18.21 11.74
C ILE A 206 7.02 -18.09 10.23
N LYS A 207 5.84 -18.56 9.78
CA LYS A 207 5.31 -18.18 8.46
C LYS A 207 4.71 -16.78 8.56
N THR A 208 4.85 -15.99 7.50
CA THR A 208 4.36 -14.60 7.37
C THR A 208 3.07 -14.36 8.16
N PRO A 209 2.96 -13.24 8.91
CA PRO A 209 1.88 -13.04 9.85
C PRO A 209 0.53 -13.42 9.28
N GLY A 210 -0.19 -14.23 10.08
CA GLY A 210 -1.60 -14.51 9.88
C GLY A 210 -2.45 -13.27 10.12
N LYS A 211 -3.78 -13.45 10.01
CA LYS A 211 -4.79 -12.38 10.06
C LYS A 211 -4.53 -11.38 11.19
N GLY A 212 -4.68 -10.10 10.85
CA GLY A 212 -4.18 -8.90 11.56
C GLY A 212 -4.61 -8.66 13.02
N LEU A 213 -4.87 -7.41 13.39
CA LEU A 213 -4.93 -6.98 14.82
C LEU A 213 -6.08 -7.56 15.64
N LEU A 214 -7.02 -8.25 15.01
CA LEU A 214 -8.24 -8.69 15.68
C LEU A 214 -8.04 -10.04 16.34
N ASN A 215 -8.34 -10.10 17.63
CA ASN A 215 -8.52 -11.39 18.27
C ASN A 215 -9.81 -12.08 17.76
N PRO A 216 -9.97 -13.40 17.96
CA PRO A 216 -11.13 -14.14 17.46
C PRO A 216 -12.50 -13.57 17.90
N GLN A 217 -12.59 -12.92 19.06
CA GLN A 217 -13.83 -12.31 19.56
C GLN A 217 -14.15 -11.02 18.80
N GLU A 218 -13.14 -10.21 18.49
CA GLU A 218 -13.29 -9.01 17.66
C GLU A 218 -13.63 -9.36 16.22
N GLU A 219 -13.01 -10.40 15.66
CA GLU A 219 -13.40 -10.94 14.35
C GLU A 219 -14.88 -11.34 14.32
N GLN A 220 -15.35 -12.03 15.37
CA GLN A 220 -16.74 -12.45 15.46
C GLN A 220 -17.71 -11.26 15.59
N ARG A 221 -17.34 -10.23 16.36
CA ARG A 221 -18.11 -8.98 16.45
C ARG A 221 -18.27 -8.31 15.10
N ILE A 222 -17.20 -8.21 14.31
CA ILE A 222 -17.28 -7.62 12.96
C ILE A 222 -18.15 -8.47 12.03
N LYS A 223 -18.00 -9.80 12.04
CA LYS A 223 -18.84 -10.70 11.23
C LYS A 223 -20.34 -10.57 11.54
N ASN A 224 -20.69 -10.13 12.75
CA ASN A 224 -22.08 -9.90 13.15
C ASN A 224 -22.61 -8.52 12.72
N LEU A 225 -21.76 -7.56 12.34
CA LEU A 225 -22.18 -6.25 11.80
C LEU A 225 -22.51 -6.29 10.30
N THR A 226 -22.03 -7.31 9.60
CA THR A 226 -22.20 -7.49 8.15
C THR A 226 -23.28 -8.52 7.79
N ARG A 227 -24.12 -8.92 8.76
CA ARG A 227 -25.36 -9.68 8.57
C ARG A 227 -26.57 -8.80 8.85
#